data_AF-D6CTV4-F1
#
_entry.id   AF-D6CTV4-F1
#
_cell.length_a   1.000
_cell.length_b   1.000
_cell.length_c   1.000
_cell.angle_alpha   90.00
_cell.angle_beta   90.00
_cell.angle_gamma   90.00
#
_symmetry.space_group_name_H-M   'P 1'
#
loop_
_entity.id
_entity.type
_entity.pdbx_description
1 polymer ?
#
loop_
_entity_poly.entity_id
_entity_poly.type
_entity_poly.pdbx_seq_one_letter_code
_entity_poly.pdbx_strand_id
1 'polypeptide(L)' 'MAILKAKNQVKTRTLSVRVDADLLAQIDALRIDAGAAGFEFDTAEVCARALATAVKSARAELAAATPPQATPQRLDSAAL' A
#
# COMPACT_ATOMS: atom_id res chain seq x y z
N MET A 1 25.89 5.80 -17.79
CA MET A 1 24.50 6.19 -18.14
C MET A 1 23.80 4.95 -18.67
N ALA A 2 22.88 4.34 -17.90
CA ALA A 2 22.21 3.09 -18.30
C ALA A 2 20.87 3.39 -19.01
N ILE A 3 20.77 2.97 -20.28
CA ILE A 3 19.59 3.08 -21.17
C ILE A 3 18.71 1.81 -21.02
N LEU A 4 18.60 1.28 -19.81
CA LEU A 4 17.72 0.14 -19.53
C LEU A 4 16.67 0.60 -18.54
N LYS A 5 15.73 1.39 -19.07
CA LYS A 5 14.46 1.61 -18.40
C LYS A 5 13.69 0.31 -18.58
N ALA A 6 13.74 -0.56 -17.56
CA ALA A 6 12.93 -1.76 -17.53
C ALA A 6 11.51 -1.34 -17.87
N LYS A 7 10.97 -1.86 -18.97
CA LYS A 7 9.59 -1.66 -19.38
C LYS A 7 8.78 -2.21 -18.22
N ASN A 8 8.36 -1.33 -17.33
CA ASN A 8 7.57 -1.68 -16.16
C ASN A 8 6.20 -2.05 -16.72
N GLN A 9 6.09 -3.26 -17.26
CA GLN A 9 4.82 -3.91 -17.51
C GLN A 9 4.21 -4.01 -16.13
N VAL A 10 3.33 -3.05 -15.80
CA VAL A 10 2.50 -3.15 -14.61
C VAL A 10 1.52 -4.28 -14.91
N LYS A 11 1.97 -5.50 -14.64
CA LYS A 11 1.15 -6.70 -14.76
C LYS A 11 0.14 -6.62 -13.63
N THR A 12 -1.07 -6.20 -13.94
CA THR A 12 -2.18 -6.25 -13.00
C THR A 12 -2.65 -7.70 -12.87
N ARG A 13 -3.05 -8.08 -11.66
CA ARG A 13 -3.66 -9.38 -11.35
C ARG A 13 -4.88 -9.12 -10.49
N THR A 14 -5.92 -9.91 -10.70
CA THR A 14 -7.14 -9.82 -9.89
C THR A 14 -6.89 -10.36 -8.50
N LEU A 15 -7.35 -9.62 -7.49
CA LEU A 15 -7.38 -10.03 -6.10
C LEU A 15 -8.84 -10.00 -5.63
N SER A 16 -9.30 -11.05 -4.99
CA SER A 16 -10.63 -11.10 -4.38
C SER A 16 -10.50 -10.93 -2.87
N VAL A 17 -11.19 -9.94 -2.31
CA VAL A 17 -11.13 -9.57 -0.90
C VAL A 17 -12.54 -9.55 -0.33
N ARG A 18 -12.70 -10.01 0.92
CA ARG A 18 -13.93 -9.83 1.66
C ARG A 18 -13.92 -8.46 2.32
N VAL A 19 -14.96 -7.68 2.11
CA VAL A 19 -15.17 -6.38 2.73
C VAL A 19 -16.50 -6.39 3.48
N ASP A 20 -16.67 -5.43 4.37
CA ASP A 20 -17.93 -5.22 5.07
C ASP A 20 -19.07 -4.93 4.07
N ALA A 21 -20.27 -5.44 4.36
CA ALA A 21 -21.42 -5.32 3.48
C ALA A 21 -21.88 -3.86 3.32
N ASP A 22 -21.79 -3.06 4.37
CA ASP A 22 -22.19 -1.65 4.33
C ASP A 22 -21.21 -0.82 3.50
N LEU A 23 -19.91 -1.15 3.57
CA LEU A 23 -18.89 -0.52 2.74
C LEU A 23 -19.11 -0.85 1.26
N LEU A 24 -19.43 -2.11 0.94
CA LEU A 24 -19.75 -2.50 -0.43
C LEU A 24 -20.97 -1.74 -0.97
N ALA A 25 -22.03 -1.62 -0.16
CA ALA A 25 -23.22 -0.89 -0.53
C ALA A 25 -22.94 0.59 -0.82
N GLN A 26 -22.05 1.24 -0.05
CA GLN A 26 -21.63 2.62 -0.30
C GLN A 26 -20.85 2.78 -1.61
N ILE A 27 -19.96 1.82 -1.93
CA ILE A 27 -19.20 1.81 -3.19
C ILE A 27 -20.15 1.67 -4.39
N ASP A 28 -21.14 0.78 -4.29
CA ASP A 28 -22.12 0.57 -5.36
C ASP A 28 -23.03 1.80 -5.53
N ALA A 29 -23.46 2.45 -4.44
CA ALA A 29 -24.23 3.68 -4.51
C ALA A 29 -23.46 4.79 -5.24
N LEU A 30 -22.19 5.02 -4.90
CA LEU A 30 -21.35 6.00 -5.58
C LEU A 30 -21.16 5.69 -7.05
N ARG A 31 -21.04 4.41 -7.41
CA ARG A 31 -20.92 3.98 -8.80
C ARG A 31 -22.20 4.29 -9.59
N ILE A 32 -23.36 4.05 -9.00
CA ILE A 32 -24.66 4.35 -9.61
C ILE A 32 -24.82 5.87 -9.78
N ASP A 33 -24.53 6.66 -8.74
CA ASP A 33 -24.64 8.11 -8.75
C ASP A 33 -23.70 8.75 -9.79
N ALA A 34 -22.46 8.26 -9.87
CA ALA A 34 -21.51 8.68 -10.89
C ALA A 34 -22.02 8.37 -12.30
N GLY A 35 -22.56 7.16 -12.52
CA GLY A 35 -23.17 6.78 -13.79
C GLY A 35 -24.37 7.65 -14.17
N ALA A 36 -25.22 8.00 -13.20
CA ALA A 36 -26.36 8.90 -13.41
C ALA A 36 -25.92 10.32 -13.79
N ALA A 37 -24.78 10.77 -13.28
CA ALA A 37 -24.16 12.05 -13.62
C ALA A 37 -23.29 12.01 -14.89
N GLY A 38 -23.17 10.86 -15.57
CA GLY A 38 -22.39 10.69 -16.79
C GLY A 38 -20.87 10.51 -16.57
N PHE A 39 -20.46 10.20 -15.35
CA PHE A 39 -19.08 9.92 -14.99
C PHE A 39 -18.81 8.41 -14.90
N GLU A 40 -17.57 8.02 -15.17
CA GLU A 40 -17.10 6.66 -14.92
C GLU A 40 -16.48 6.56 -13.52
N PHE A 41 -16.99 5.64 -12.72
CA PHE A 41 -16.43 5.33 -11.40
C PHE A 41 -15.65 4.02 -11.46
N ASP A 42 -14.33 4.11 -11.53
CA ASP A 42 -13.43 2.95 -11.51
C ASP A 42 -13.19 2.46 -10.07
N THR A 43 -13.97 1.47 -9.67
CA THR A 43 -13.82 0.81 -8.36
C THR A 43 -12.44 0.17 -8.18
N ALA A 44 -11.80 -0.32 -9.25
CA ALA A 44 -10.49 -0.94 -9.16
C ALA A 44 -9.40 0.10 -8.82
N GLU A 45 -9.48 1.30 -9.40
CA GLU A 45 -8.57 2.40 -9.05
C GLU A 45 -8.73 2.83 -7.59
N VAL A 46 -9.97 2.99 -7.13
CA VAL A 46 -10.27 3.35 -5.73
C VAL A 46 -9.68 2.31 -4.76
N CYS A 47 -9.93 1.03 -5.03
CA CYS A 47 -9.38 -0.07 -4.24
C CYS A 47 -7.84 -0.10 -4.28
N ALA A 48 -7.23 0.10 -5.45
CA ALA A 48 -5.77 0.10 -5.60
C ALA A 48 -5.11 1.22 -4.79
N ARG A 49 -5.67 2.44 -4.81
CA ARG A 49 -5.17 3.58 -4.03
C ARG A 49 -5.30 3.35 -2.52
N ALA A 50 -6.46 2.85 -2.07
CA ALA A 50 -6.68 2.53 -0.67
C ALA A 50 -5.71 1.46 -0.16
N LEU A 51 -5.54 0.37 -0.93
CA LEU A 51 -4.61 -0.71 -0.60
C LEU A 51 -3.15 -0.23 -0.58
N ALA A 52 -2.73 0.60 -1.54
CA ALA A 52 -1.37 1.13 -1.57
C ALA A 52 -1.05 1.97 -0.32
N THR A 53 -2.00 2.76 0.17
CA THR A 53 -1.85 3.54 1.40
C THR A 53 -1.78 2.62 2.64
N ALA A 54 -2.68 1.64 2.74
CA ALA A 54 -2.67 0.67 3.83
C ALA A 54 -1.35 -0.11 3.91
N VAL A 55 -0.81 -0.56 2.76
CA VAL A 55 0.48 -1.26 2.69
C VAL A 55 1.63 -0.36 3.13
N LYS A 56 1.61 0.93 2.78
CA LYS A 56 2.62 1.88 3.27
C LYS A 56 2.55 2.06 4.77
N SER A 57 1.35 2.21 5.35
CA SER A 57 1.17 2.30 6.81
C SER A 57 1.69 1.05 7.50
N ALA A 58 1.28 -0.14 7.04
CA ALA A 58 1.72 -1.41 7.60
C ALA A 58 3.25 -1.58 7.56
N ARG A 59 3.90 -1.14 6.48
CA ARG A 59 5.38 -1.14 6.39
C ARG A 59 6.02 -0.18 7.39
N ALA A 60 5.46 1.01 7.58
CA ALA A 60 5.97 1.97 8.55
C ALA A 60 5.83 1.43 9.99
N GLU A 61 4.68 0.81 10.30
CA GLU A 61 4.43 0.16 11.60
C GLU A 61 5.41 -1.00 11.84
N LEU A 62 5.65 -1.86 10.85
CA LEU A 62 6.63 -2.95 10.95
C LEU A 62 8.06 -2.44 11.15
N ALA A 63 8.44 -1.35 10.47
CA ALA A 63 9.75 -0.74 10.63
C ALA A 63 9.93 -0.14 12.04
N ALA A 64 8.88 0.49 12.59
CA ALA A 64 8.88 1.01 13.96
C ALA A 64 8.87 -0.10 15.02
N ALA A 65 8.25 -1.24 14.72
CA ALA A 65 8.19 -2.40 15.61
C ALA A 65 9.48 -3.25 15.62
N THR A 66 10.40 -3.03 14.67
CA THR A 66 11.70 -3.71 14.66
C THR A 66 12.63 -3.01 15.66
N PRO A 67 13.02 -3.64 16.78
CA PRO A 67 13.91 -3.01 17.74
C PRO A 67 15.25 -2.68 17.05
N PRO A 68 15.89 -1.53 17.37
CA PRO A 68 17.23 -1.26 16.87
C PRO A 68 18.14 -2.40 17.31
N GLN A 69 18.81 -3.06 16.36
CA GLN A 69 19.89 -3.97 16.71
C GLN A 69 20.85 -3.19 17.59
N ALA A 70 20.99 -3.62 18.85
CA ALA A 70 21.95 -3.09 19.78
C ALA A 70 23.33 -3.16 19.11
N THR A 71 23.86 -1.98 18.79
CA THR A 71 25.24 -1.81 18.36
C THR A 71 26.11 -2.50 19.41
N PRO A 72 26.97 -3.48 19.06
CA PRO A 72 27.89 -4.04 20.02
C PRO A 72 28.79 -2.92 20.51
N GLN A 73 28.59 -2.50 21.76
CA GLN A 73 29.46 -1.59 22.49
C GLN A 73 30.85 -2.23 22.44
N ARG A 74 31.77 -1.66 21.65
CA ARG A 74 33.19 -1.93 21.80
C ARG A 74 33.59 -1.42 23.19
N LEU A 75 33.52 -2.32 24.17
CA LEU A 75 34.24 -2.23 25.43
C LEU A 75 35.72 -2.40 25.11
N ASP A 76 36.42 -1.30 24.83
CA ASP A 76 37.87 -1.23 25.01
C ASP A 76 38.22 0.19 25.42
N SER A 77 37.81 0.52 26.64
CA SER A 77 38.42 1.60 27.40
C SER A 77 39.75 1.11 27.94
N ALA A 78 40.83 1.77 27.50
CA ALA A 78 42.07 2.02 28.23
C ALA A 78 42.48 1.00 29.30
N ALA A 79 43.53 0.22 29.01
CA ALA A 79 44.39 -0.35 30.02
C ALA A 79 45.87 -0.16 29.63
N LEU A 80 46.52 0.70 30.44
CA LEU A 80 47.95 0.91 30.70
C LEU A 80 48.91 1.20 29.52
#